data_AF-V9EDA7-F1
#
_entry.id   AF-V9EDA7-F1
#
_cell.length_a   1.000
_cell.length_b   1.000
_cell.length_c   1.000
_cell.angle_alpha   90.00
_cell.angle_beta   90.00
_cell.angle_gamma   90.00
#
_symmetry.space_group_name_H-M   'P 1'
#
loop_
_entity.id
_entity.type
_entity.pdbx_description
1 polymer ?
#
loop_
_entity_poly.entity_id
_entity_poly.type
_entity_poly.pdbx_seq_one_letter_code
_entity_poly.pdbx_strand_id
1 'polypeptide(L)'
;MEATAPSRGLRSQARARSTGDFATALLQSNPAPEQLTPWYGPIITAIPPTSNRCDRLFSQCKLVMMPQRASLLPMNFEMLIFLRANRKFWDASTLMELDVDVTDDN
;
A
#
# COMPACT_ATOMS: atom_id res chain seq x y z
N MET A 1 -52.59 0.23 47.99
CA MET A 1 -52.25 1.66 47.83
C MET A 1 -51.78 2.09 49.20
N GLU A 2 -50.52 2.38 49.46
CA GLU A 2 -49.78 3.54 48.94
C GLU A 2 -48.31 3.41 49.41
N ALA A 3 -47.34 3.59 48.52
CA ALA A 3 -45.93 3.69 48.91
C ALA A 3 -45.48 5.14 48.69
N THR A 4 -45.18 5.83 49.79
CA THR A 4 -44.66 7.20 49.81
C THR A 4 -43.13 7.18 49.77
N ALA A 5 -42.53 8.00 48.91
CA ALA A 5 -41.17 8.50 49.06
C ALA A 5 -41.01 9.82 48.29
N PRO A 6 -40.31 10.83 48.86
CA PRO A 6 -40.35 12.20 48.37
C PRO A 6 -39.30 12.51 47.30
N SER A 7 -39.66 13.48 46.49
CA SER A 7 -38.84 14.19 45.52
C SER A 7 -37.61 14.84 46.16
N ARG A 8 -36.43 14.63 45.56
CA ARG A 8 -35.22 15.40 45.89
C ARG A 8 -34.43 15.79 44.64
N GLY A 9 -34.70 17.00 44.19
CA GLY A 9 -33.66 17.98 43.84
C GLY A 9 -32.84 17.75 42.58
N LEU A 10 -33.27 18.43 41.52
CA LEU A 10 -32.46 19.18 40.55
C LEU A 10 -30.94 19.23 40.85
N ARG A 11 -30.15 18.71 39.91
CA ARG A 11 -28.88 19.34 39.52
C ARG A 11 -28.96 19.71 38.05
N SER A 12 -29.56 20.88 37.83
CA SER A 12 -29.38 21.66 36.61
C SER A 12 -27.93 22.12 36.54
N GLN A 13 -27.07 21.35 35.87
CA GLN A 13 -25.88 21.94 35.28
C GLN A 13 -26.24 22.34 33.85
N ALA A 14 -26.89 23.51 33.76
CA ALA A 14 -26.97 24.26 32.52
C ALA A 14 -25.54 24.69 32.15
N ARG A 15 -24.86 23.85 31.36
CA ARG A 15 -23.68 24.29 30.62
C ARG A 15 -24.13 24.56 29.20
N ALA A 16 -24.22 25.85 28.91
CA ALA A 16 -24.27 26.53 27.63
C ALA A 16 -24.61 25.65 26.41
N ARG A 17 -25.75 25.97 25.81
CA ARG A 17 -26.13 25.59 24.45
C ARG A 17 -24.94 25.74 23.49
N SER A 18 -24.38 24.62 23.06
CA SER A 18 -23.95 24.46 21.68
C SER A 18 -25.06 23.66 21.01
N THR A 19 -25.72 24.25 20.02
CA THR A 19 -26.95 23.77 19.38
C THR A 19 -26.68 22.67 18.36
N GLY A 20 -25.80 21.73 18.68
CA GLY A 20 -25.42 20.62 17.80
C GLY A 20 -25.53 19.29 18.53
N ASP A 21 -26.00 18.26 17.83
CA ASP A 21 -25.99 16.88 18.28
C ASP A 21 -24.58 16.45 18.72
N PHE A 22 -24.45 15.53 19.67
CA PHE A 22 -23.18 15.06 20.21
C PHE A 22 -22.19 14.67 19.11
N ALA A 23 -22.69 14.02 18.05
CA ALA A 23 -21.90 13.67 16.87
C ALA A 23 -21.29 14.89 16.17
N THR A 24 -22.04 15.99 16.05
CA THR A 24 -21.55 17.23 15.42
C THR A 24 -20.51 17.95 16.29
N ALA A 25 -20.69 17.95 17.61
CA ALA A 25 -19.70 18.50 18.53
C ALA A 25 -18.39 17.72 18.49
N LEU A 26 -18.47 16.39 18.38
CA LEU A 26 -17.30 15.52 18.33
C LEU A 26 -16.51 15.70 17.02
N LEU A 27 -17.21 15.80 15.88
CA LEU A 27 -16.60 16.10 14.58
C LEU A 27 -15.96 17.50 14.51
N GLN A 28 -16.55 18.50 15.16
CA GLN A 28 -15.98 19.86 15.19
C GLN A 28 -14.83 20.00 16.18
N SER A 29 -14.80 19.17 17.23
CA SER A 29 -13.74 19.19 18.25
C SER A 29 -12.41 18.60 17.76
N ASN A 30 -12.46 17.78 16.70
CA ASN A 30 -11.29 17.23 16.05
C ASN A 30 -11.16 17.93 14.68
N PRO A 31 -10.36 19.01 14.55
CA PRO A 31 -10.08 19.56 13.22
C PRO A 31 -9.60 18.39 12.37
N ALA A 32 -10.19 18.22 11.17
CA ALA A 32 -9.76 17.17 10.26
C ALA A 32 -8.23 17.22 10.21
N PRO A 33 -7.52 16.11 10.49
CA PRO A 33 -6.07 16.12 10.43
C PRO A 33 -5.71 16.78 9.12
N GLU A 34 -4.87 17.82 9.17
CA GLU A 34 -4.45 18.55 7.97
C GLU A 34 -4.21 17.48 6.92
N GLN A 35 -5.00 17.52 5.84
CA GLN A 35 -4.86 16.56 4.78
C GLN A 35 -3.44 16.73 4.28
N LEU A 36 -2.53 15.90 4.78
CA LEU A 36 -1.21 15.71 4.23
C LEU A 36 -1.48 15.10 2.88
N THR A 37 -1.79 15.95 1.89
CA THR A 37 -1.92 15.56 0.49
C THR A 37 -0.58 14.94 0.17
N PRO A 38 -0.48 13.61 0.05
CA PRO A 38 0.82 13.01 -0.07
C PRO A 38 1.34 13.45 -1.43
N TRP A 39 2.59 13.91 -1.46
CA TRP A 39 3.17 14.48 -2.66
C TRP A 39 3.48 13.36 -3.66
N TYR A 40 2.45 12.93 -4.39
CA TYR A 40 2.55 11.89 -5.41
C TYR A 40 2.90 12.43 -6.80
N GLY A 41 2.94 13.76 -6.99
CA GLY A 41 3.23 14.40 -8.29
C GLY A 41 4.41 13.76 -9.07
N PRO A 42 5.59 13.59 -8.46
CA PRO A 42 6.72 12.95 -9.13
C PRO A 42 6.44 11.49 -9.53
N ILE A 43 5.74 10.73 -8.69
CA ILE A 43 5.45 9.31 -8.93
C ILE A 43 4.41 9.14 -10.05
N ILE A 44 3.38 10.00 -10.07
CA ILE A 44 2.33 9.98 -11.10
C ILE A 44 2.94 10.21 -12.49
N THR A 45 3.97 11.05 -12.62
CA THR A 45 4.66 11.26 -13.90
C THR A 45 5.48 10.05 -14.36
N ALA A 46 5.90 9.17 -13.43
CA ALA A 46 6.67 7.97 -13.75
C ALA A 46 5.78 6.77 -14.11
N ILE A 47 4.52 6.76 -13.65
CA ILE A 47 3.56 5.69 -13.94
C ILE A 47 2.95 5.94 -15.32
N PRO A 48 3.10 5.00 -16.28
CA PRO A 48 2.44 5.14 -17.57
C PRO A 48 0.92 5.25 -17.40
N PRO A 49 0.22 6.08 -18.21
CA PRO A 49 -1.22 6.28 -18.10
C PRO A 49 -2.06 5.05 -18.49
N THR A 50 -1.42 3.97 -18.98
CA THR A 50 -2.09 2.74 -19.42
C THR A 50 -1.33 1.50 -18.96
N SER A 51 -2.06 0.39 -18.82
CA SER A 51 -1.53 -0.94 -18.46
C SER A 51 -0.72 -1.61 -19.56
N ASN A 52 -0.47 -0.95 -20.69
CA ASN A 52 0.14 -1.53 -21.90
C ASN A 52 1.43 -2.33 -21.60
N ARG A 53 2.23 -1.87 -20.64
CA ARG A 53 3.45 -2.57 -20.21
C ARG A 53 3.17 -3.88 -19.49
N CYS A 54 2.15 -3.92 -18.63
CA CYS A 54 1.68 -5.13 -17.96
C CYS A 54 1.03 -6.09 -18.97
N ASP A 55 0.21 -5.59 -19.89
CA ASP A 55 -0.47 -6.42 -20.89
C ASP A 55 0.55 -7.11 -21.82
N ARG A 56 1.60 -6.38 -22.23
CA ARG A 56 2.72 -6.95 -22.98
C ARG A 56 3.49 -7.99 -22.16
N LEU A 57 3.70 -7.76 -20.86
CA LEU A 57 4.35 -8.72 -19.96
C LEU A 57 3.53 -10.02 -19.90
N PHE A 58 2.24 -9.94 -19.58
CA PHE A 58 1.38 -11.12 -19.46
C PHE A 58 1.21 -11.88 -20.78
N SER A 59 1.21 -11.17 -21.91
CA SER A 59 1.24 -11.79 -23.23
C SER A 59 2.51 -12.63 -23.45
N GLN A 60 3.66 -12.16 -22.96
CA GLN A 60 4.92 -12.93 -23.01
C GLN A 60 4.92 -14.09 -22.01
N CYS A 61 4.37 -13.89 -20.81
CA CYS A 61 4.20 -14.94 -19.79
C CYS A 61 3.43 -16.14 -20.34
N LYS A 62 2.37 -15.89 -21.13
CA LYS A 62 1.58 -16.94 -21.78
C LYS A 62 2.41 -17.91 -22.61
N LEU A 63 3.45 -17.42 -23.30
CA LEU A 63 4.37 -18.27 -24.08
C LEU A 63 5.32 -19.09 -23.21
N VAL A 64 5.62 -18.61 -22.01
CA VAL A 64 6.51 -19.30 -21.06
C VAL A 64 5.74 -20.36 -20.27
N MET A 65 4.45 -20.16 -20.01
CA MET A 65 3.55 -21.11 -19.33
C MET A 65 2.99 -22.22 -20.23
N MET A 66 3.60 -22.47 -21.40
CA MET A 66 3.14 -23.54 -22.29
C MET A 66 3.25 -24.93 -21.63
N PRO A 67 2.40 -25.91 -21.99
CA PRO A 67 2.36 -27.24 -21.36
C PRO A 67 3.70 -27.99 -21.37
N GLN A 68 4.55 -27.75 -22.37
CA GLN A 68 5.90 -28.31 -22.45
C GLN A 68 6.81 -27.89 -21.28
N ARG A 69 6.45 -26.80 -20.59
CA ARG A 69 7.16 -26.25 -19.42
C ARG A 69 6.36 -26.45 -18.13
N ALA A 70 5.40 -27.37 -18.09
CA ALA A 70 4.57 -27.65 -16.91
C ALA A 70 5.37 -28.08 -15.67
N SER A 71 6.60 -28.57 -15.85
CA SER A 71 7.52 -28.89 -14.74
C SER A 71 8.24 -27.67 -14.14
N LEU A 72 8.06 -26.47 -14.70
CA LEU A 72 8.70 -25.26 -14.20
C LEU A 72 8.02 -24.82 -12.89
N LEU A 73 8.79 -24.76 -11.80
CA LEU A 73 8.28 -24.25 -10.53
C LEU A 73 7.86 -22.78 -10.65
N PRO A 74 6.78 -22.35 -9.98
CA PRO A 74 6.32 -20.95 -10.02
C PRO A 74 7.42 -19.93 -9.66
N MET A 75 8.26 -20.24 -8.68
CA MET A 75 9.39 -19.38 -8.28
C MET A 75 10.40 -19.18 -9.43
N ASN A 76 10.71 -20.25 -10.17
CA ASN A 76 11.63 -20.17 -11.31
C ASN A 76 10.99 -19.39 -12.46
N PHE A 77 9.69 -19.54 -12.68
CA PHE A 77 8.94 -18.76 -13.65
C PHE A 77 9.01 -17.26 -13.36
N GLU A 78 8.72 -16.87 -12.12
CA GLU A 78 8.78 -15.47 -11.68
C GLU A 78 10.18 -14.88 -11.90
N MET A 79 11.23 -15.61 -11.51
CA MET A 79 12.61 -15.18 -11.71
C MET A 79 12.97 -14.99 -13.19
N LEU A 80 12.58 -15.92 -14.06
CA LEU A 80 12.85 -15.83 -15.50
C LEU A 80 12.12 -14.65 -16.14
N ILE A 81 10.87 -14.40 -15.77
CA ILE A 81 10.08 -13.27 -16.28
C ILE A 81 10.63 -11.95 -15.74
N PHE A 82 11.02 -11.89 -14.47
CA PHE A 82 11.63 -10.71 -13.86
C PHE A 82 12.90 -10.30 -14.60
N LEU A 83 13.80 -11.26 -14.83
CA LEU A 83 15.01 -11.03 -15.62
C LEU A 83 14.63 -10.60 -17.04
N ARG A 84 13.81 -11.37 -17.77
CA ARG A 84 13.44 -11.04 -19.14
C ARG A 84 12.84 -9.63 -19.29
N ALA A 85 11.96 -9.22 -18.38
CA ALA A 85 11.31 -7.91 -18.41
C ALA A 85 12.29 -6.75 -18.14
N ASN A 86 13.32 -7.01 -17.36
CA ASN A 86 14.31 -6.03 -16.92
C ASN A 86 15.65 -6.16 -17.65
N ARG A 87 15.71 -6.81 -18.82
CA ARG A 87 16.96 -7.05 -19.58
C ARG A 87 17.87 -5.83 -19.77
N LYS A 88 17.31 -4.62 -19.82
CA LYS A 88 18.09 -3.38 -19.94
C LYS A 88 18.86 -2.99 -18.67
N PHE A 89 18.57 -3.62 -17.54
CA PHE A 89 19.15 -3.32 -16.23
C PHE A 89 20.16 -4.36 -15.75
N TRP A 90 20.28 -5.48 -16.46
CA TRP A 90 21.26 -6.50 -16.15
C TRP A 90 21.94 -6.93 -17.45
N ASP A 91 23.27 -6.88 -17.43
CA ASP A 91 24.13 -7.36 -18.49
C ASP A 91 25.25 -8.21 -17.87
N ALA A 92 26.04 -8.92 -18.69
CA ALA A 92 27.13 -9.76 -18.20
C ALA A 92 28.08 -8.99 -17.27
N SER A 93 28.27 -7.68 -17.50
CA SER A 93 29.04 -6.79 -16.63
C SER A 93 28.50 -6.70 -15.20
N THR A 94 27.18 -6.59 -15.02
CA THR A 94 26.53 -6.55 -13.69
C THR A 94 26.66 -7.86 -12.92
N LEU A 95 26.96 -8.97 -13.62
CA LEU A 95 27.20 -10.27 -13.01
C LEU A 95 28.69 -10.53 -12.73
N MET A 96 29.59 -9.88 -13.47
CA MET A 96 31.06 -10.03 -13.34
C MET A 96 31.66 -9.14 -12.25
N GLU A 97 30.98 -8.09 -11.79
CA GLU A 97 31.45 -7.25 -10.67
C GLU A 97 31.41 -7.97 -9.31
N LEU A 98 30.87 -9.20 -9.27
CA LEU A 98 30.92 -10.12 -8.13
C LEU A 98 32.12 -11.08 -8.19
N ASP A 99 33.24 -10.68 -8.81
CA ASP A 99 34.49 -11.43 -8.73
C ASP A 99 35.25 -11.07 -7.44
N VAL A 100 34.95 -11.84 -6.39
CA VAL A 100 35.92 -12.42 -5.44
C VAL A 100 37.06 -11.51 -4.96
N ASP A 101 36.83 -10.76 -3.88
CA ASP A 101 37.88 -10.54 -2.87
C ASP A 101 37.93 -11.78 -1.95
N VAL A 102 38.37 -12.90 -2.53
CA VAL A 102 39.05 -13.96 -1.79
C VAL A 102 40.51 -13.89 -2.23
N THR A 103 41.14 -12.77 -1.92
CA THR A 103 42.59 -12.77 -1.75
C THR A 103 42.85 -13.32 -0.36
N ASP A 104 43.08 -14.63 -0.35
CA ASP A 104 43.95 -15.37 0.56
C ASP A 104 44.83 -14.46 1.44
N ASP A 105 44.48 -14.31 2.71
CA ASP A 105 45.37 -13.74 3.72
C ASP A 105 46.47 -14.78 4.01
N ASN A 106 47.67 -14.47 3.50
CA ASN A 106 48.94 -15.17 3.71
C ASN A 106 49.35 -15.29 5.19
#